data_AF-A0A7S4IJW0-F1
#
_entry.id   AF-A0A7S4IJW0-F1
#
_cell.length_a   1.000
_cell.length_b   1.000
_cell.length_c   1.000
_cell.angle_alpha   90.00
_cell.angle_beta   90.00
_cell.angle_gamma   90.00
#
_symmetry.space_group_name_H-M   'P 1'
#
loop_
_entity.id
_entity.type
_entity.pdbx_description
1 polymer ?
#
loop_
_entity_poly.entity_id
_entity_poly.type
_entity_poly.pdbx_seq_one_letter_code
_entity_poly.pdbx_strand_id
1 'polypeptide(L)'
;MGIDVPQYENLPQPPPYDDRNVEMEVPCEMQNQQTECGDVPQVAGTVRFDMAEMFHAISICCALLSLFTSSLIELIPMILWFFFRQHLELQTVEKHRTLHRVDSIVTAICFGFLFGFLLVFGILSFGIGLIFMVFLIPYVVVLVQLNKTAPKSTQLEIIEDDVV
;
A
#
# COMPACT_ATOMS: atom_id res chain seq x y z
N MET A 1 59.32 -21.44 -24.14
CA MET A 1 57.92 -21.85 -24.32
C MET A 1 57.13 -20.58 -24.58
N GLY A 2 56.79 -20.31 -25.84
CA GLY A 2 55.96 -19.16 -26.21
C GLY A 2 54.50 -19.49 -25.97
N ILE A 3 53.76 -18.57 -25.37
CA ILE A 3 52.32 -18.67 -25.13
C ILE A 3 51.65 -17.94 -26.30
N ASP A 4 50.93 -18.68 -27.13
CA ASP A 4 50.11 -18.13 -28.20
C ASP A 4 48.89 -17.42 -27.61
N VAL A 5 48.73 -16.14 -27.94
CA VAL A 5 47.56 -15.33 -27.57
C VAL A 5 46.53 -15.43 -28.70
N PRO A 6 45.27 -15.77 -28.42
CA PRO A 6 44.25 -15.80 -29.46
C PRO A 6 43.93 -14.39 -29.96
N GLN A 7 43.96 -14.20 -31.29
CA GLN A 7 43.46 -13.01 -31.97
C GLN A 7 41.92 -13.00 -31.93
N TYR A 8 41.34 -11.95 -31.34
CA TYR A 8 39.91 -11.69 -31.38
C TYR A 8 39.60 -10.94 -32.68
N GLU A 9 39.24 -11.71 -33.70
CA GLU A 9 38.93 -11.20 -35.03
C GLU A 9 37.43 -10.84 -35.10
N ASN A 10 37.15 -9.56 -35.37
CA ASN A 10 35.90 -9.02 -35.91
C ASN A 10 34.57 -9.38 -35.19
N LEU A 11 34.25 -8.65 -34.12
CA LEU A 11 32.85 -8.45 -33.72
C LEU A 11 32.22 -7.32 -34.56
N PRO A 12 31.02 -7.51 -35.12
CA PRO A 12 30.30 -6.45 -35.84
C PRO A 12 30.06 -5.24 -34.93
N GLN A 13 30.42 -4.05 -35.40
CA GLN A 13 30.05 -2.81 -34.71
C GLN A 13 28.51 -2.68 -34.70
N PRO A 14 27.89 -2.31 -33.57
CA PRO A 14 26.47 -1.98 -33.56
C PRO A 14 26.23 -0.76 -34.45
N PRO A 15 25.10 -0.72 -35.19
CA PRO A 15 24.79 0.40 -36.06
C PRO A 15 24.64 1.71 -35.25
N PRO A 16 24.95 2.86 -35.87
CA PRO A 16 24.79 4.15 -35.23
C PRO A 16 23.30 4.42 -34.91
N TYR A 17 23.04 4.87 -33.69
CA TYR A 17 21.70 5.29 -33.26
C TYR A 17 21.33 6.61 -33.96
N ASP A 18 20.34 6.58 -34.85
CA ASP A 18 19.79 7.77 -35.52
C ASP A 18 18.66 8.34 -34.65
N ASP A 19 18.93 9.48 -34.00
CA ASP A 19 18.03 10.17 -33.07
C ASP A 19 17.08 11.10 -33.85
N ARG A 20 16.28 10.50 -34.75
CA ARG A 20 15.21 11.20 -35.46
C ARG A 20 13.87 10.64 -35.02
N ASN A 21 13.13 11.51 -34.34
CA ASN A 21 11.71 11.41 -34.03
C ASN A 21 10.92 10.71 -35.14
N VAL A 22 10.47 9.49 -34.86
CA VAL A 22 9.39 8.83 -35.60
C VAL A 22 8.29 8.54 -34.59
N GLU A 23 7.24 9.35 -34.62
CA GLU A 23 5.93 9.00 -34.10
C GLU A 23 5.52 7.68 -34.77
N MET A 24 5.61 6.59 -34.02
CA MET A 24 5.12 5.29 -34.45
C MET A 24 3.62 5.26 -34.15
N GLU A 25 2.82 5.61 -35.15
CA GLU A 25 1.40 5.27 -35.18
C GLU A 25 1.29 3.74 -35.08
N VAL A 26 0.85 3.25 -33.92
CA VAL A 26 0.57 1.82 -33.69
C VAL A 26 -0.74 1.48 -34.41
N PRO A 27 -0.73 0.57 -35.40
CA PRO A 27 -1.95 0.08 -36.00
C PRO A 27 -2.67 -0.85 -35.00
N CYS A 28 -3.91 -0.51 -34.65
CA CYS A 28 -4.83 -1.43 -34.00
C CYS A 28 -5.28 -2.50 -35.00
N GLU A 29 -4.45 -3.54 -35.22
CA GLU A 29 -4.89 -4.77 -35.86
C GLU A 29 -5.23 -5.84 -34.81
N MET A 30 -6.39 -6.45 -35.03
CA MET A 30 -7.03 -7.47 -34.22
C MET A 30 -6.09 -8.64 -33.89
N GLN A 31 -5.81 -8.84 -32.60
CA GLN A 31 -5.44 -10.17 -32.09
C GLN A 31 -6.53 -10.70 -31.18
N ASN A 32 -7.54 -11.25 -31.85
CA ASN A 32 -8.51 -12.17 -31.28
C ASN A 32 -7.77 -13.49 -31.00
N GLN A 33 -7.04 -13.55 -29.88
CA GLN A 33 -6.55 -14.80 -29.32
C GLN A 33 -7.47 -15.17 -28.15
N GLN A 34 -8.37 -16.09 -28.46
CA GLN A 34 -9.01 -16.99 -27.52
C GLN A 34 -8.06 -17.31 -26.36
N THR A 35 -8.46 -16.85 -25.18
CA THR A 35 -7.96 -17.31 -23.90
C THR A 35 -8.29 -18.80 -23.79
N GLU A 36 -7.38 -19.65 -24.25
CA GLU A 36 -7.46 -21.08 -23.99
C GLU A 36 -7.30 -21.29 -22.48
N CYS A 37 -8.32 -21.96 -21.94
CA CYS A 37 -8.47 -22.42 -20.58
C CYS A 37 -7.33 -23.40 -20.24
N GLY A 38 -6.16 -22.85 -19.93
CA GLY A 38 -5.14 -23.57 -19.18
C GLY A 38 -5.57 -23.61 -17.73
N ASP A 39 -6.28 -24.66 -17.33
CA ASP A 39 -6.36 -25.10 -15.94
C ASP A 39 -4.93 -25.28 -15.42
N VAL A 40 -4.37 -24.21 -14.87
CA VAL A 40 -3.20 -24.32 -14.01
C VAL A 40 -3.66 -25.21 -12.86
N PRO A 41 -3.04 -26.38 -12.64
CA PRO A 41 -3.43 -27.24 -11.54
C PRO A 41 -3.41 -26.40 -10.26
N GLN A 42 -4.59 -26.23 -9.66
CA GLN A 42 -4.74 -25.76 -8.29
C GLN A 42 -3.97 -26.76 -7.43
N VAL A 43 -2.68 -26.49 -7.21
CA VAL A 43 -1.89 -27.14 -6.18
C VAL A 43 -2.53 -26.72 -4.88
N ALA A 44 -3.44 -27.59 -4.41
CA ALA A 44 -4.07 -27.51 -3.12
C ALA A 44 -2.99 -27.28 -2.05
N GLY A 45 -3.15 -26.20 -1.28
CA GLY A 45 -2.51 -26.09 0.03
C GLY A 45 -1.27 -25.20 0.15
N THR A 46 -1.12 -24.16 -0.67
CA THR A 46 -0.40 -22.98 -0.17
C THR A 46 -1.44 -21.97 0.29
N VAL A 47 -1.67 -21.89 1.60
CA VAL A 47 -2.39 -20.78 2.21
C VAL A 47 -1.61 -19.53 1.80
N ARG A 48 -2.07 -18.82 0.76
CA ARG A 48 -1.50 -17.51 0.41
C ARG A 48 -1.84 -16.61 1.58
N PHE A 49 -0.86 -16.37 2.45
CA PHE A 49 -1.02 -15.48 3.58
C PHE A 49 -1.41 -14.10 3.05
N ASP A 50 -2.60 -13.67 3.43
CA ASP A 50 -3.15 -12.38 3.04
C ASP A 50 -2.48 -11.29 3.88
N MET A 51 -1.46 -10.66 3.29
CA MET A 51 -0.65 -9.65 3.98
C MET A 51 -1.48 -8.42 4.34
N ALA A 52 -2.53 -8.11 3.57
CA ALA A 52 -3.44 -7.01 3.86
C ALA A 52 -4.30 -7.30 5.09
N GLU A 53 -4.85 -8.50 5.19
CA GLU A 53 -5.57 -8.92 6.38
C GLU A 53 -4.68 -8.89 7.62
N MET A 54 -3.45 -9.42 7.51
CA MET A 54 -2.49 -9.41 8.61
C MET A 54 -2.11 -7.99 9.05
N PHE A 55 -1.87 -7.09 8.10
CA PHE A 55 -1.57 -5.69 8.39
C PHE A 55 -2.71 -5.02 9.17
N HIS A 56 -3.94 -5.11 8.67
CA HIS A 56 -5.10 -4.49 9.32
C HIS A 56 -5.38 -5.12 10.69
N ALA A 57 -5.22 -6.43 10.86
CA ALA A 57 -5.36 -7.09 12.14
C ALA A 57 -4.32 -6.60 13.16
N ILE A 58 -3.05 -6.47 12.75
CA ILE A 58 -1.98 -5.95 13.60
C ILE A 58 -2.22 -4.48 13.94
N SER A 59 -2.63 -3.66 12.96
CA SER A 59 -2.97 -2.25 13.14
C SER A 59 -4.08 -2.07 14.18
N ILE A 60 -5.20 -2.79 14.04
CA ILE A 60 -6.32 -2.76 15.00
C ILE A 60 -5.85 -3.19 16.39
N CYS A 61 -5.07 -4.27 16.49
CA CYS A 61 -4.55 -4.73 17.78
C CYS A 61 -3.65 -3.67 18.44
N CYS A 62 -2.75 -3.05 17.66
CA CYS A 62 -1.86 -1.99 18.14
C CYS A 62 -2.65 -0.77 18.61
N ALA A 63 -3.68 -0.38 17.85
CA ALA A 63 -4.52 0.78 18.16
C ALA A 63 -5.31 0.59 19.46
N LEU A 64 -5.77 -0.63 19.73
CA LEU A 64 -6.46 -0.95 20.98
C LEU A 64 -5.51 -1.09 22.16
N LEU A 65 -4.34 -1.72 21.96
CA LEU A 65 -3.34 -1.91 23.01
C LEU A 65 -2.73 -0.58 23.48
N SER A 66 -2.57 0.39 22.58
CA SER A 66 -2.01 1.71 22.90
C SER A 66 -2.84 2.47 23.95
N LEU A 67 -4.16 2.22 24.02
CA LEU A 67 -5.06 2.83 25.00
C LEU A 67 -4.66 2.50 26.45
N PHE A 68 -4.03 1.33 26.65
CA PHE A 68 -3.65 0.83 27.97
C PHE A 68 -2.15 0.95 28.25
N THR A 69 -1.33 1.16 27.22
CA THR A 69 0.13 1.02 27.33
C THR A 69 0.84 2.31 26.95
N SER A 70 1.00 2.57 25.65
CA SER A 70 1.66 3.75 25.09
C SER A 70 1.26 3.98 23.64
N SER A 71 1.13 5.25 23.25
CA SER A 71 0.93 5.67 21.86
C SER A 71 2.08 5.25 20.93
N LEU A 72 3.26 4.93 21.48
CA LEU A 72 4.41 4.45 20.70
C LEU A 72 4.20 3.07 20.07
N ILE A 73 3.22 2.29 20.52
CA ILE A 73 2.91 0.99 19.89
C ILE A 73 2.45 1.17 18.43
N GLU A 74 1.83 2.30 18.09
CA GLU A 74 1.47 2.65 16.70
C GLU A 74 2.68 2.85 15.76
N LEU A 75 3.89 2.92 16.30
CA LEU A 75 5.09 2.88 15.48
C LEU A 75 5.20 1.55 14.71
N ILE A 76 4.65 0.46 15.25
CA ILE A 76 4.65 -0.86 14.61
C ILE A 76 3.86 -0.84 13.30
N PRO A 77 2.54 -0.55 13.27
CA PRO A 77 1.78 -0.48 12.02
C PRO A 77 2.33 0.61 11.09
N MET A 78 2.83 1.74 11.61
CA MET A 78 3.52 2.74 10.79
C MET A 78 4.73 2.14 10.04
N ILE A 79 5.58 1.38 10.73
CA ILE A 79 6.75 0.73 10.12
C ILE A 79 6.33 -0.37 9.15
N LEU A 80 5.37 -1.23 9.53
CA LEU A 80 4.85 -2.30 8.68
C LEU A 80 4.25 -1.74 7.39
N TRP A 81 3.59 -0.58 7.46
CA TRP A 81 3.09 0.12 6.28
C TRP A 81 4.20 0.40 5.28
N PHE A 82 5.35 0.92 5.72
CA PHE A 82 6.47 1.23 4.82
C PHE A 82 7.03 -0.03 4.14
N PHE A 83 7.04 -1.17 4.83
CA PHE A 83 7.50 -2.43 4.26
C PHE A 83 6.51 -3.06 3.29
N PHE A 84 5.21 -2.99 3.58
CA PHE A 84 4.18 -3.71 2.82
C PHE A 84 3.38 -2.82 1.85
N ARG A 85 3.71 -1.53 1.75
CA ARG A 85 2.97 -0.55 0.94
C ARG A 85 2.58 -1.04 -0.45
N GLN A 86 3.52 -1.60 -1.20
CA GLN A 86 3.27 -2.07 -2.57
C GLN A 86 2.25 -3.21 -2.63
N HIS A 87 2.21 -4.07 -1.61
CA HIS A 87 1.29 -5.22 -1.56
C HIS A 87 -0.10 -4.78 -1.05
N LEU A 88 -0.13 -3.85 -0.09
CA LEU A 88 -1.36 -3.28 0.47
C LEU A 88 -2.14 -2.46 -0.57
N GLU A 89 -1.46 -1.62 -1.35
CA GLU A 89 -2.10 -0.80 -2.38
C GLU A 89 -2.81 -1.67 -3.45
N LEU A 90 -2.29 -2.86 -3.75
CA LEU A 90 -2.88 -3.78 -4.73
C LEU A 90 -4.03 -4.62 -4.14
N GLN A 91 -3.85 -5.18 -2.92
CA GLN A 91 -4.82 -6.11 -2.33
C GLN A 91 -6.02 -5.43 -1.67
N THR A 92 -5.85 -4.22 -1.13
CA THR A 92 -6.92 -3.51 -0.42
C THR A 92 -8.03 -3.03 -1.34
N VAL A 93 -7.71 -2.72 -2.60
CA VAL A 93 -8.69 -2.26 -3.60
C VAL A 93 -9.64 -3.37 -4.03
N GLU A 94 -9.13 -4.60 -4.19
CA GLU A 94 -9.91 -5.70 -4.77
C GLU A 94 -10.77 -6.46 -3.76
N LYS A 95 -10.34 -6.59 -2.49
CA LYS A 95 -10.95 -7.58 -1.58
C LYS A 95 -11.20 -7.12 -0.14
N HIS A 96 -10.44 -6.15 0.39
CA HIS A 96 -10.44 -5.83 1.84
C HIS A 96 -11.01 -4.46 2.21
N ARG A 97 -11.87 -3.86 1.37
CA ARG A 97 -12.47 -2.53 1.60
C ARG A 97 -13.14 -2.37 2.98
N THR A 98 -13.86 -3.38 3.44
CA THR A 98 -14.56 -3.34 4.75
C THR A 98 -13.56 -3.32 5.90
N LEU A 99 -12.54 -4.18 5.84
CA LEU A 99 -11.50 -4.29 6.86
C LEU A 99 -10.71 -2.99 6.98
N HIS A 100 -10.35 -2.40 5.84
CA HIS A 100 -9.70 -1.10 5.75
C HIS A 100 -10.51 0.03 6.41
N ARG A 101 -11.82 0.05 6.15
CA ARG A 101 -12.73 1.05 6.76
C ARG A 101 -12.82 0.86 8.28
N VAL A 102 -12.89 -0.38 8.75
CA VAL A 102 -12.91 -0.69 10.19
C VAL A 102 -11.61 -0.25 10.85
N ASP A 103 -10.46 -0.59 10.28
CA ASP A 103 -9.13 -0.20 10.79
C ASP A 103 -9.00 1.32 10.88
N SER A 104 -9.39 2.05 9.83
CA SER A 104 -9.40 3.51 9.83
C SER A 104 -10.29 4.11 10.92
N ILE A 105 -11.50 3.57 11.12
CA ILE A 105 -12.43 4.04 12.15
C ILE A 105 -11.87 3.76 13.55
N VAL A 106 -11.39 2.55 13.81
CA VAL A 106 -10.84 2.17 15.11
C VAL A 106 -9.63 3.04 15.44
N THR A 107 -8.70 3.19 14.49
CA THR A 107 -7.52 4.04 14.65
C THR A 107 -7.88 5.50 14.92
N ALA A 108 -8.90 6.04 14.22
CA ALA A 108 -9.37 7.40 14.42
C ALA A 108 -10.00 7.62 15.81
N ILE A 109 -10.80 6.66 16.28
CA ILE A 109 -11.40 6.71 17.62
C ILE A 109 -10.32 6.67 18.69
N CYS A 110 -9.35 5.76 18.57
CA CYS A 110 -8.25 5.63 19.53
C CYS A 110 -7.39 6.91 19.57
N PHE A 111 -7.08 7.47 18.40
CA PHE A 111 -6.39 8.77 18.29
C PHE A 111 -7.17 9.88 18.98
N GLY A 112 -8.48 10.01 18.70
CA GLY A 112 -9.32 11.06 19.29
C GLY A 112 -9.39 10.97 20.81
N PHE A 113 -9.49 9.75 21.35
CA PHE A 113 -9.51 9.52 22.79
C PHE A 113 -8.18 9.91 23.45
N LEU A 114 -7.04 9.44 22.90
CA LEU A 114 -5.71 9.76 23.41
C LEU A 114 -5.40 11.26 23.28
N PHE A 115 -5.77 11.88 22.15
CA PHE A 115 -5.61 13.31 21.92
C PHE A 115 -6.39 14.12 22.95
N GLY A 116 -7.67 13.80 23.18
CA GLY A 116 -8.49 14.47 24.18
C GLY A 116 -7.90 14.35 25.59
N PHE A 117 -7.46 13.15 25.97
CA PHE A 117 -6.83 12.90 27.26
C PHE A 117 -5.54 13.72 27.44
N LEU A 118 -4.64 13.70 26.45
CA LEU A 118 -3.39 14.45 26.49
C LEU A 118 -3.62 15.96 26.47
N LEU A 119 -4.67 16.44 25.79
CA LEU A 119 -5.03 17.86 25.76
C LEU A 119 -5.49 18.32 27.15
N VAL A 120 -6.42 17.59 27.77
CA VAL A 120 -6.90 17.90 29.13
C VAL A 120 -5.74 17.86 30.12
N PHE A 121 -4.91 16.82 30.07
CA PHE A 121 -3.73 16.70 30.92
C PHE A 121 -2.74 17.85 30.67
N GLY A 122 -2.48 18.20 29.41
CA GLY A 122 -1.61 19.31 29.03
C GLY A 122 -2.07 20.66 29.57
N ILE A 123 -3.38 20.93 29.56
CA ILE A 123 -3.95 22.15 30.18
C ILE A 123 -3.73 22.12 31.70
N LEU A 124 -4.05 21.01 32.36
CA LEU A 124 -3.94 20.87 33.81
C LEU A 124 -2.48 20.89 34.30
N SER A 125 -1.54 20.44 33.47
CA SER A 125 -0.11 20.36 33.79
C SER A 125 0.69 21.60 33.34
N PHE A 126 0.04 22.74 33.07
CA PHE A 126 0.68 23.96 32.58
C PHE A 126 1.56 23.75 31.33
N GLY A 127 1.13 22.89 30.41
CA GLY A 127 1.79 22.67 29.12
C GLY A 127 2.82 21.54 29.07
N ILE A 128 3.23 20.96 30.21
CA ILE A 128 4.16 19.81 30.23
C ILE A 128 3.59 18.62 29.44
N GLY A 129 2.28 18.37 29.57
CA GLY A 129 1.57 17.33 28.82
C GLY A 129 1.60 17.51 27.30
N LEU A 130 1.80 18.74 26.80
CA LEU A 130 1.85 19.01 25.36
C LEU A 130 3.06 18.37 24.69
N ILE A 131 4.16 18.11 25.43
CA ILE A 131 5.34 17.41 24.90
C ILE A 131 4.97 15.98 24.46
N PHE A 132 4.04 15.34 25.18
CA PHE A 132 3.58 13.98 24.86
C PHE A 132 2.71 13.93 23.60
N MET A 133 2.24 15.07 23.07
CA MET A 133 1.53 15.11 21.78
C MET A 133 2.40 14.64 20.62
N VAL A 134 3.73 14.77 20.73
CA VAL A 134 4.67 14.26 19.71
C VAL A 134 4.53 12.74 19.53
N PHE A 135 4.14 12.01 20.59
CA PHE A 135 3.92 10.56 20.50
C PHE A 135 2.63 10.18 19.76
N LEU A 136 1.79 11.15 19.37
CA LEU A 136 0.65 10.91 18.50
C LEU A 136 1.00 11.01 17.00
N ILE A 137 2.22 11.40 16.63
CA ILE A 137 2.63 11.46 15.22
C ILE A 137 2.42 10.14 14.47
N PRO A 138 2.75 8.95 15.04
CA PRO A 138 2.52 7.67 14.37
C PRO A 138 1.06 7.46 13.96
N TYR A 139 0.11 7.83 14.82
CA TYR A 139 -1.33 7.78 14.53
C TYR A 139 -1.70 8.62 13.31
N VAL A 140 -1.20 9.85 13.24
CA VAL A 140 -1.48 10.75 12.12
C VAL A 140 -0.94 10.16 10.81
N VAL A 141 0.26 9.60 10.85
CA VAL A 141 0.85 8.95 9.68
C VAL A 141 -0.01 7.76 9.23
N VAL A 142 -0.36 6.85 10.14
CA VAL A 142 -1.19 5.67 9.81
C VAL A 142 -2.55 6.10 9.26
N LEU A 143 -3.23 7.08 9.86
CA LEU A 143 -4.50 7.61 9.38
C LEU A 143 -4.42 8.23 7.98
N VAL A 144 -3.38 9.03 7.72
CA VAL A 144 -3.19 9.62 6.39
C VAL A 144 -2.96 8.53 5.35
N GLN A 145 -2.16 7.52 5.69
CA GLN A 145 -1.85 6.42 4.77
C GLN A 145 -3.08 5.54 4.49
N LEU A 146 -3.87 5.23 5.52
CA LEU A 146 -5.14 4.53 5.36
C LEU A 146 -6.10 5.35 4.48
N ASN A 147 -6.20 6.66 4.68
CA ASN A 147 -7.06 7.49 3.83
C ASN A 147 -6.59 7.56 2.36
N LYS A 148 -5.28 7.62 2.12
CA LYS A 148 -4.73 7.67 0.75
C LYS A 148 -4.95 6.38 -0.04
N THR A 149 -5.04 5.26 0.66
CA THR A 149 -5.24 3.93 0.07
C THR A 149 -6.69 3.46 0.11
N ALA A 150 -7.59 4.29 0.61
CA ALA A 150 -9.01 4.01 0.55
C ALA A 150 -9.47 3.83 -0.92
N PRO A 151 -10.18 2.75 -1.25
CA PRO A 151 -10.67 2.56 -2.61
C PRO A 151 -11.67 3.67 -2.97
N LYS A 152 -11.34 4.43 -4.03
CA LYS A 152 -12.21 5.49 -4.55
C LYS A 152 -13.51 4.86 -5.02
N SER A 153 -14.63 5.28 -4.44
CA SER A 153 -15.95 4.78 -4.80
C SER A 153 -16.44 5.41 -6.10
N THR A 154 -16.05 4.86 -7.25
CA THR A 154 -16.61 5.19 -8.57
C THR A 154 -17.98 4.52 -8.77
N GLN A 155 -18.93 4.73 -7.85
CA GLN A 155 -20.22 4.01 -7.81
C GLN A 155 -21.43 4.92 -7.58
N LEU A 156 -21.33 6.21 -7.91
CA LEU A 156 -22.49 7.12 -7.95
C LEU A 156 -22.92 7.51 -9.37
N GLU A 157 -22.24 7.04 -10.41
CA GLU A 157 -22.52 7.44 -11.81
C GLU A 157 -23.30 6.40 -12.62
N ILE A 158 -23.60 5.21 -12.07
CA ILE A 158 -24.23 4.10 -12.84
C ILE A 158 -25.71 3.90 -12.47
N ILE A 159 -26.29 4.69 -11.55
CA ILE A 159 -27.70 4.54 -11.15
C ILE A 159 -28.60 5.65 -11.73
N GLU A 160 -28.05 6.64 -12.45
CA GLU A 160 -28.86 7.72 -13.03
C GLU A 160 -29.30 7.49 -14.50
N ASP A 161 -28.71 6.52 -15.21
CA ASP A 161 -29.00 6.29 -16.65
C ASP A 161 -30.01 5.16 -16.95
N ASP A 162 -30.49 4.40 -15.95
CA ASP A 162 -31.43 3.27 -16.17
C ASP A 162 -32.88 3.56 -15.70
N VAL A 163 -33.24 4.84 -15.57
CA VAL A 163 -34.64 5.27 -15.32
C VAL A 163 -35.13 6.14 -16.48
N VAL A 164 -35.38 5.53 -17.64
CA VAL A 164 -36.24 6.10 -18.71
C VAL A 164 -37.15 5.03 -19.29
#